data_AF-A0A2N1M4F9-F1
#
_entry.id   AF-A0A2N1M4F9-F1
#
_cell.length_a   1.000
_cell.length_b   1.000
_cell.length_c   1.000
_cell.angle_alpha   90.00
_cell.angle_beta   90.00
_cell.angle_gamma   90.00
#
_symmetry.space_group_name_H-M   'P 1'
#
loop_
_entity.id
_entity.type
_entity.pdbx_description
1 polymer ?
#
loop_
_entity_poly.entity_id
_entity_poly.type
_entity_poly.pdbx_seq_one_letter_code
_entity_poly.pdbx_strand_id
1 'polypeptide(L)'
;MVGKEIATQTMSILKKNKFTSPSEEIIATIEVIVLKINGEIVELHFHPDNVTDFTQHIDSIIRACDETLISRNSYRRLAKAVLNLIREHVIEKRRNEITKIMNSLIPIKPFNLQSVNLDNDNDNENQQDISGIELNDDDVGNDAYRSIISLLDIIVPILTTSTPPILKVGDSKINIKFSGDGRNVGRKQKHVMLTMCILNEKEGVLNPTHQYSICLYIGKESYNSLSIVSAKFSQELEQLKTNGYKDSNNTIWPIELFFSGDWKFVALVLGINAATSNYFCLYCNCHKDERYDMDKVWLNSKNTRGCKNTMLFQEIDQNNWITDELHL
;
A
#
# COMPACT_ATOMS: atom_id res chain seq x y z
N MET A 1 33.18 5.37 -26.13
CA MET A 1 33.85 4.53 -27.15
C MET A 1 34.91 3.63 -26.52
N VAL A 2 35.83 4.18 -25.73
CA VAL A 2 36.96 3.46 -25.08
C VAL A 2 36.55 2.26 -24.21
N GLY A 3 35.51 2.37 -23.38
CA GLY A 3 35.13 1.29 -22.46
C GLY A 3 34.63 -0.02 -23.13
N LYS A 4 34.05 0.08 -24.33
CA LYS A 4 33.53 -1.11 -25.06
C LYS A 4 34.67 -1.86 -25.77
N GLU A 5 35.69 -1.15 -26.22
CA GLU A 5 36.94 -1.70 -26.74
C GLU A 5 37.72 -2.41 -25.64
N ILE A 6 37.90 -1.77 -24.48
CA ILE A 6 38.57 -2.38 -23.32
C ILE A 6 37.85 -3.65 -22.89
N ALA A 7 36.52 -3.62 -22.72
CA ALA A 7 35.76 -4.81 -22.33
C ALA A 7 35.93 -5.97 -23.35
N THR A 8 35.90 -5.66 -24.65
CA THR A 8 36.04 -6.66 -25.71
C THR A 8 37.45 -7.25 -25.77
N GLN A 9 38.48 -6.42 -25.61
CA GLN A 9 39.88 -6.86 -25.55
C GLN A 9 40.17 -7.68 -24.29
N THR A 10 39.66 -7.25 -23.14
CA THR A 10 39.74 -8.00 -21.87
C THR A 10 39.14 -9.39 -22.02
N MET A 11 37.93 -9.51 -22.58
CA MET A 11 37.28 -10.80 -22.77
C MET A 11 38.05 -11.72 -23.71
N SER A 12 38.69 -11.16 -24.74
CA SER A 12 39.59 -11.90 -25.62
C SER A 12 40.83 -12.43 -24.88
N ILE A 13 41.43 -11.61 -24.01
CA ILE A 13 42.60 -11.98 -23.20
C ILE A 13 42.24 -13.07 -22.18
N LEU A 14 41.11 -12.96 -21.49
CA LEU A 14 40.67 -13.94 -20.50
C LEU A 14 40.42 -15.33 -21.13
N LYS A 15 39.77 -15.36 -22.31
CA LYS A 15 39.59 -16.61 -23.07
C LYS A 15 40.92 -17.20 -23.53
N LYS A 16 41.81 -16.36 -24.08
CA LYS A 16 43.13 -16.80 -24.58
C LYS A 16 43.98 -17.43 -23.48
N ASN A 17 43.86 -16.95 -22.25
CA ASN A 17 44.61 -17.44 -21.10
C ASN A 17 43.88 -18.51 -20.27
N LYS A 18 42.79 -19.10 -20.80
CA LYS A 18 42.03 -20.19 -20.16
C LYS A 18 41.46 -19.85 -18.78
N PHE A 19 41.09 -18.59 -18.54
CA PHE A 19 40.27 -18.21 -17.39
C PHE A 19 38.80 -18.57 -17.62
N THR A 20 38.57 -19.84 -17.97
CA THR A 20 37.26 -20.39 -18.32
C THR A 20 37.01 -21.66 -17.53
N SER A 21 35.76 -21.90 -17.13
CA SER A 21 35.31 -23.13 -16.49
C SER A 21 35.41 -24.32 -17.47
N PRO A 22 35.21 -25.57 -17.00
CA PRO A 22 35.05 -26.73 -17.87
C PRO A 22 33.88 -26.63 -18.86
N SER A 23 32.91 -25.73 -18.61
CA SER A 23 31.80 -25.39 -19.50
C SER A 23 32.09 -24.22 -20.46
N GLU A 24 33.36 -23.78 -20.56
CA GLU A 24 33.83 -22.64 -21.37
C GLU A 24 33.28 -21.26 -20.96
N GLU A 25 32.70 -21.13 -19.78
CA GLU A 25 32.26 -19.85 -19.24
C GLU A 25 33.45 -19.12 -18.60
N ILE A 26 33.58 -17.81 -18.81
CA ILE A 26 34.68 -17.04 -18.21
C ILE A 26 34.44 -16.92 -16.70
N ILE A 27 35.42 -17.35 -15.91
CA ILE A 27 35.34 -17.39 -14.44
C ILE A 27 36.08 -16.23 -13.74
N ALA A 28 36.65 -15.32 -14.52
CA ALA A 28 37.40 -14.17 -14.01
C ALA A 28 36.71 -12.85 -14.39
N THR A 29 36.73 -11.89 -13.48
CA THR A 29 36.25 -10.53 -13.71
C THR A 29 37.35 -9.53 -13.36
N ILE A 30 37.34 -8.36 -14.01
CA ILE A 30 38.24 -7.26 -13.66
C ILE A 30 37.55 -6.42 -12.59
N GLU A 31 38.17 -6.30 -11.42
CA GLU A 31 37.66 -5.50 -10.32
C GLU A 31 38.12 -4.03 -10.45
N VAL A 32 39.42 -3.79 -10.67
CA VAL A 32 40.02 -2.46 -10.77
C VAL A 32 41.09 -2.40 -11.85
N ILE A 33 41.18 -1.28 -12.57
CA ILE A 33 42.35 -0.93 -13.40
C ILE A 33 43.00 0.33 -12.84
N VAL A 34 44.28 0.24 -12.46
CA VAL A 34 45.08 1.36 -11.97
C VAL A 34 46.04 1.81 -13.07
N LEU A 35 45.94 3.07 -13.48
CA LEU A 35 46.77 3.69 -14.51
C LEU A 35 47.59 4.82 -13.90
N LYS A 36 48.89 4.90 -14.23
CA LYS A 36 49.72 6.06 -13.88
C LYS A 36 49.98 6.90 -15.13
N ILE A 37 49.40 8.10 -15.17
CA ILE A 37 49.50 9.02 -16.31
C ILE A 37 50.13 10.32 -15.80
N ASN A 38 51.29 10.69 -16.34
CA ASN A 38 52.03 11.91 -15.99
C ASN A 38 52.30 12.10 -14.47
N GLY A 39 52.42 11.00 -13.72
CA GLY A 39 52.65 11.02 -12.27
C GLY A 39 51.38 10.91 -11.43
N GLU A 40 50.20 11.13 -12.01
CA GLU A 40 48.91 10.94 -11.36
C GLU A 40 48.43 9.49 -11.50
N ILE A 41 47.80 8.98 -10.44
CA ILE A 41 47.19 7.66 -10.43
C ILE A 41 45.70 7.82 -10.71
N VAL A 42 45.22 7.15 -11.74
CA VAL A 42 43.80 7.06 -12.12
C VAL A 42 43.34 5.64 -11.87
N GLU A 43 42.38 5.47 -10.98
CA GLU A 43 41.76 4.18 -10.67
C GLU A 43 40.39 4.09 -11.33
N LEU A 44 40.16 3.02 -12.08
CA LEU A 44 38.89 2.70 -12.72
C LEU A 44 38.32 1.46 -12.03
N HIS A 45 37.34 1.68 -11.16
CA HIS A 45 36.62 0.65 -10.43
C HIS A 45 35.46 0.12 -11.29
N PHE A 46 35.45 -1.19 -11.55
CA PHE A 46 34.44 -1.87 -12.37
C PHE A 46 33.41 -2.65 -11.53
N HIS A 47 33.61 -2.69 -10.22
CA HIS A 47 32.64 -3.11 -9.22
C HIS A 47 32.52 -2.02 -8.15
N PRO A 48 31.32 -1.75 -7.60
CA PRO A 48 31.22 -1.04 -6.33
C PRO A 48 31.88 -1.91 -5.27
N ASP A 49 32.81 -1.35 -4.50
CA ASP A 49 33.60 -2.04 -3.48
C ASP A 49 32.76 -2.69 -2.36
N ASN A 50 31.43 -2.51 -2.38
CA ASN A 50 30.49 -3.05 -1.41
C ASN A 50 29.21 -3.55 -2.10
N VAL A 51 28.87 -4.83 -1.95
CA VAL A 51 27.62 -5.44 -2.47
C VAL A 51 26.37 -4.68 -1.99
N THR A 52 26.45 -4.10 -0.78
CA THR A 52 25.42 -3.24 -0.19
C THR A 52 25.22 -1.96 -1.00
N ASP A 53 26.29 -1.32 -1.48
CA ASP A 53 26.22 -0.08 -2.26
C ASP A 53 25.61 -0.31 -3.64
N PHE A 54 25.91 -1.46 -4.26
CA PHE A 54 25.30 -1.84 -5.54
C PHE A 54 23.80 -2.09 -5.41
N THR A 55 23.39 -2.78 -4.34
CA THR A 55 21.97 -3.08 -4.09
C THR A 55 21.19 -1.79 -3.83
N GLN A 56 21.72 -0.90 -2.98
CA GLN A 56 21.13 0.41 -2.73
C GLN A 56 21.04 1.26 -4.00
N HIS A 57 22.03 1.18 -4.88
CA HIS A 57 22.02 1.88 -6.16
C HIS A 57 20.90 1.36 -7.08
N ILE A 58 20.74 0.03 -7.20
CA ILE A 58 19.63 -0.56 -7.97
C ILE A 58 18.28 -0.20 -7.35
N ASP A 59 18.14 -0.29 -6.03
CA ASP A 59 16.91 0.04 -5.31
C ASP A 59 16.52 1.51 -5.55
N SER A 60 17.51 2.41 -5.58
CA SER A 60 17.31 3.83 -5.91
C SER A 60 16.81 4.02 -7.35
N ILE A 61 17.33 3.26 -8.32
CA ILE A 61 16.87 3.32 -9.71
C ILE A 61 15.43 2.79 -9.82
N ILE A 62 15.12 1.67 -9.15
CA ILE A 62 13.77 1.10 -9.13
C ILE A 62 12.79 2.11 -8.57
N ARG A 63 13.11 2.69 -7.40
CA ARG A 63 12.31 3.72 -6.76
C ARG A 63 12.10 4.93 -7.66
N ALA A 64 13.15 5.44 -8.29
CA ALA A 64 13.04 6.57 -9.22
C ALA A 64 12.13 6.22 -10.40
N CYS A 65 12.21 5.01 -10.95
CA CYS A 65 11.31 4.57 -12.02
C CYS A 65 9.85 4.52 -11.55
N ASP A 66 9.59 4.04 -10.34
CA ASP A 66 8.23 3.94 -9.80
C ASP A 66 7.65 5.33 -9.47
N GLU A 67 8.42 6.21 -8.85
CA GLU A 67 8.01 7.59 -8.55
C GLU A 67 7.79 8.44 -9.82
N THR A 68 8.52 8.14 -10.90
CA THR A 68 8.38 8.84 -12.19
C THR A 68 7.50 8.11 -13.20
N LEU A 69 6.88 6.99 -12.79
CA LEU A 69 6.02 6.15 -13.65
C LEU A 69 6.71 5.69 -14.95
N ILE A 70 8.02 5.47 -14.92
CA ILE A 70 8.77 4.95 -16.07
C ILE A 70 8.49 3.46 -16.21
N SER A 71 7.77 3.10 -17.28
CA SER A 71 7.50 1.70 -17.57
C SER A 71 8.78 0.92 -17.88
N ARG A 72 8.76 -0.39 -17.60
CA ARG A 72 9.83 -1.33 -17.92
C ARG A 72 10.35 -1.20 -19.36
N ASN A 73 9.44 -1.08 -20.33
CA ASN A 73 9.82 -0.90 -21.74
C ASN A 73 10.50 0.45 -22.00
N SER A 74 10.04 1.52 -21.35
CA SER A 74 10.63 2.84 -21.44
C SER A 74 12.04 2.85 -20.85
N TYR A 75 12.22 2.28 -19.66
CA TYR A 75 13.53 2.11 -19.03
C TYR A 75 14.47 1.26 -19.91
N ARG A 76 13.97 0.15 -20.49
CA ARG A 76 14.75 -0.69 -21.41
C ARG A 76 15.28 0.09 -22.62
N ARG A 77 14.44 0.95 -23.22
CA ARG A 77 14.85 1.82 -24.34
C ARG A 77 15.88 2.85 -23.90
N LEU A 78 15.68 3.45 -22.73
CA LEU A 78 16.61 4.43 -22.15
C LEU A 78 17.99 3.80 -21.87
N ALA A 79 18.01 2.64 -21.19
CA ALA A 79 19.23 1.89 -20.90
C ALA A 79 19.94 1.37 -22.16
N LYS A 80 19.22 1.22 -23.28
CA LYS A 80 19.83 0.91 -24.59
C LYS A 80 20.54 2.13 -25.19
N ALA A 81 19.99 3.33 -25.01
CA ALA A 81 20.53 4.57 -25.54
C ALA A 81 21.68 5.15 -24.69
N VAL A 82 21.61 5.01 -23.37
CA VAL A 82 22.62 5.53 -22.43
C VAL A 82 23.50 4.38 -21.93
N LEU A 83 24.78 4.40 -22.31
CA LEU A 83 25.71 3.29 -22.04
C LEU A 83 25.99 3.05 -20.55
N ASN A 84 25.84 4.08 -19.71
CA ASN A 84 26.17 4.01 -18.29
C ASN A 84 25.01 3.55 -17.40
N LEU A 85 23.81 3.34 -17.98
CA LEU A 85 22.66 2.85 -17.21
C LEU A 85 22.73 1.34 -17.02
N ILE A 86 22.28 0.90 -15.84
CA ILE A 86 22.10 -0.51 -15.54
C ILE A 86 21.09 -1.11 -16.50
N ARG A 87 21.42 -2.30 -17.03
CA ARG A 87 20.58 -3.02 -17.97
C ARG A 87 19.27 -3.45 -17.30
N GLU A 88 18.18 -3.36 -18.06
CA GLU A 88 16.84 -3.60 -17.55
C GLU A 88 16.66 -4.99 -16.90
N HIS A 89 17.28 -6.06 -17.41
CA HIS A 89 17.16 -7.39 -16.79
C HIS A 89 17.68 -7.45 -15.34
N VAL A 90 18.67 -6.62 -14.98
CA VAL A 90 19.19 -6.52 -13.60
C VAL A 90 18.16 -5.82 -12.70
N ILE A 91 17.57 -4.74 -13.20
CA ILE A 91 16.48 -4.01 -12.52
C ILE A 91 15.28 -4.94 -12.31
N GLU A 92 14.89 -5.71 -13.33
CA GLU A 92 13.78 -6.64 -13.26
C GLU A 92 14.03 -7.77 -12.24
N LYS A 93 15.24 -8.34 -12.24
CA LYS A 93 15.60 -9.36 -11.24
C LYS A 93 15.43 -8.82 -9.83
N ARG A 94 15.92 -7.59 -9.57
CA ARG A 94 15.79 -6.95 -8.26
C ARG A 94 14.34 -6.59 -7.93
N ARG A 95 13.54 -6.14 -8.89
CA ARG A 95 12.07 -5.96 -8.71
C ARG A 95 11.40 -7.25 -8.26
N ASN A 96 11.72 -8.38 -8.89
CA ASN A 96 11.16 -9.68 -8.50
C ASN A 96 11.58 -10.11 -7.09
N GLU A 97 12.81 -9.81 -6.68
CA GLU A 97 13.27 -10.03 -5.30
C GLU A 97 12.49 -9.16 -4.31
N ILE A 98 12.31 -7.87 -4.60
CA ILE A 98 11.51 -6.95 -3.79
C ILE A 98 10.07 -7.46 -3.67
N THR A 99 9.44 -7.86 -4.77
CA THR A 99 8.07 -8.41 -4.77
C THR A 99 7.97 -9.65 -3.87
N LYS A 100 8.94 -10.56 -3.91
CA LYS A 100 8.98 -11.73 -3.02
C LYS A 100 9.09 -11.34 -1.54
N ILE A 101 9.94 -10.36 -1.23
CA ILE A 101 10.08 -9.82 0.13
C ILE A 101 8.76 -9.18 0.59
N MET A 102 8.15 -8.36 -0.26
CA MET A 102 6.86 -7.71 0.03
C MET A 102 5.75 -8.73 0.28
N ASN A 103 5.65 -9.76 -0.56
CA ASN A 103 4.66 -10.83 -0.39
C ASN A 103 4.86 -11.62 0.91
N SER A 104 6.09 -11.71 1.41
CA SER A 104 6.38 -12.33 2.70
C SER A 104 6.08 -11.43 3.89
N LEU A 105 6.35 -10.12 3.78
CA LEU A 105 6.20 -9.17 4.89
C LEU A 105 4.76 -8.67 5.05
N ILE A 106 4.10 -8.36 3.92
CA ILE A 106 2.76 -7.79 3.89
C ILE A 106 1.95 -8.54 2.81
N PRO A 107 1.58 -9.82 3.08
CA PRO A 107 0.86 -10.62 2.12
C PRO A 107 -0.49 -10.00 1.77
N ILE A 108 -0.75 -9.88 0.47
CA ILE A 108 -2.08 -9.55 -0.05
C ILE A 108 -2.85 -10.88 -0.15
N LYS A 109 -3.96 -10.95 0.56
CA LYS A 109 -4.81 -12.14 0.64
C LYS A 109 -6.02 -11.95 -0.27
N PRO A 110 -6.23 -12.85 -1.25
CA PRO A 110 -7.44 -12.82 -2.05
C PRO A 110 -8.64 -13.29 -1.22
N PHE A 111 -9.82 -12.81 -1.59
CA PHE A 111 -11.11 -13.29 -1.12
C PHE A 111 -12.17 -13.07 -2.21
N ASN A 112 -13.37 -13.61 -2.01
CA ASN A 112 -14.44 -13.53 -2.99
C ASN A 112 -15.76 -13.12 -2.31
N LEU A 113 -16.26 -11.93 -2.67
CA LEU A 113 -17.56 -11.41 -2.23
C LEU A 113 -18.76 -12.22 -2.74
N GLN A 114 -18.62 -12.88 -3.90
CA GLN A 114 -19.71 -13.55 -4.61
C GLN A 114 -20.06 -14.94 -4.04
N SER A 115 -19.28 -15.46 -3.09
CA SER A 115 -19.49 -16.80 -2.51
C SER A 115 -20.69 -16.91 -1.54
N VAL A 116 -21.45 -15.83 -1.33
CA VAL A 116 -22.69 -15.82 -0.54
C VAL A 116 -23.84 -15.30 -1.41
N ASN A 117 -24.56 -16.23 -2.03
CA ASN A 117 -25.75 -16.05 -2.89
C ASN A 117 -26.35 -14.63 -2.91
N LEU A 118 -26.00 -13.87 -3.95
CA LEU A 118 -26.81 -12.76 -4.45
C LEU A 118 -27.57 -13.27 -5.69
N ASP A 119 -28.46 -14.24 -5.50
CA ASP A 119 -29.48 -14.55 -6.50
C ASP A 119 -30.45 -13.37 -6.55
N ASN A 120 -30.17 -12.46 -7.49
CA ASN A 120 -31.09 -11.70 -8.33
C ASN A 120 -30.41 -10.37 -8.68
N ASP A 121 -29.61 -10.38 -9.74
CA ASP A 121 -29.86 -9.50 -10.88
C ASP A 121 -28.97 -9.94 -12.04
N ASN A 122 -29.62 -10.32 -13.14
CA ASN A 122 -29.00 -10.63 -14.41
C ASN A 122 -28.23 -9.41 -14.91
N ASP A 123 -26.93 -9.54 -15.10
CA ASP A 123 -26.24 -8.87 -16.20
C ASP A 123 -24.93 -9.62 -16.51
N ASN A 124 -24.99 -10.40 -17.59
CA ASN A 124 -23.81 -10.94 -18.26
C ASN A 124 -22.93 -9.79 -18.79
N GLU A 125 -21.62 -9.93 -18.69
CA GLU A 125 -20.68 -9.93 -19.84
C GLU A 125 -19.23 -9.63 -19.43
N ASN A 126 -18.37 -10.62 -19.71
CA ASN A 126 -17.01 -10.59 -20.27
C ASN A 126 -16.01 -9.53 -19.76
N GLN A 127 -15.04 -10.02 -18.98
CA GLN A 127 -13.77 -9.36 -18.67
C GLN A 127 -12.87 -9.28 -19.92
N GLN A 128 -12.21 -8.14 -20.10
CA GLN A 128 -11.08 -7.97 -21.03
C GLN A 128 -9.79 -7.81 -20.22
N ASP A 129 -8.77 -8.53 -20.67
CA ASP A 129 -7.43 -8.61 -20.08
C ASP A 129 -6.73 -7.26 -19.95
N ILE A 130 -6.16 -7.01 -18.77
CA ILE A 130 -5.11 -6.01 -18.55
C ILE A 130 -3.87 -6.78 -18.14
N SER A 131 -2.94 -6.96 -19.08
CA SER A 131 -1.64 -7.59 -18.84
C SER A 131 -0.75 -6.68 -17.99
N GLY A 132 -0.28 -7.19 -16.85
CA GLY A 132 0.91 -6.67 -16.18
C GLY A 132 0.84 -6.58 -14.66
N ILE A 133 0.71 -7.72 -13.98
CA ILE A 133 1.37 -8.14 -12.72
C ILE A 133 1.16 -9.67 -12.70
N GLU A 134 2.20 -10.48 -12.46
CA GLU A 134 2.04 -11.91 -12.18
C GLU A 134 1.36 -12.08 -10.81
N LEU A 135 0.06 -11.84 -10.77
CA LEU A 135 -0.87 -12.59 -9.93
C LEU A 135 -1.15 -13.87 -10.73
N ASN A 136 -1.34 -15.03 -10.07
CA ASN A 136 -1.73 -16.23 -10.80
C ASN A 136 -2.98 -15.90 -11.64
N ASP A 137 -3.11 -16.46 -12.85
CA ASP A 137 -4.25 -16.17 -13.74
C ASP A 137 -5.62 -16.48 -13.09
N ASP A 138 -5.64 -17.24 -11.97
CA ASP A 138 -6.81 -17.49 -11.12
C ASP A 138 -7.16 -16.34 -10.12
N ASP A 139 -6.30 -15.33 -9.98
CA ASP A 139 -6.42 -14.20 -9.03
C ASP A 139 -6.80 -12.87 -9.68
N VAL A 140 -6.76 -12.78 -11.02
CA VAL A 140 -7.11 -11.58 -11.78
C VAL A 140 -8.63 -11.42 -11.80
N GLY A 141 -9.14 -10.65 -10.84
CA GLY A 141 -10.58 -10.43 -10.62
C GLY A 141 -11.04 -10.70 -9.18
N ASN A 142 -10.15 -11.16 -8.30
CA ASN A 142 -10.46 -11.42 -6.90
C ASN A 142 -10.32 -10.17 -6.03
N ASP A 143 -11.20 -10.08 -5.04
CA ASP A 143 -11.14 -9.05 -4.02
C ASP A 143 -9.89 -9.27 -3.16
N ALA A 144 -9.27 -8.21 -2.68
CA ALA A 144 -8.00 -8.30 -1.97
C ALA A 144 -8.02 -7.53 -0.65
N TYR A 145 -7.38 -8.08 0.37
CA TYR A 145 -7.14 -7.39 1.63
C TYR A 145 -5.75 -7.73 2.18
N ARG A 146 -5.26 -6.92 3.12
CA ARG A 146 -4.01 -7.19 3.84
C ARG A 146 -4.18 -6.88 5.32
N SER A 147 -3.38 -7.54 6.15
CA SER A 147 -3.42 -7.38 7.61
C SER A 147 -3.04 -5.95 8.02
N ILE A 148 -3.79 -5.40 8.98
CA ILE A 148 -3.49 -4.13 9.64
C ILE A 148 -2.22 -4.31 10.48
N ILE A 149 -2.10 -5.44 11.18
CA ILE A 149 -0.93 -5.73 12.02
C ILE A 149 0.33 -5.83 11.17
N SER A 150 0.31 -6.57 10.06
CA SER A 150 1.48 -6.66 9.16
C SER A 150 1.87 -5.31 8.58
N LEU A 151 0.92 -4.39 8.35
CA LEU A 151 1.25 -3.02 7.96
C LEU A 151 1.91 -2.25 9.11
N LEU A 152 1.41 -2.37 10.34
CA LEU A 152 2.01 -1.74 11.52
C LEU A 152 3.44 -2.25 11.78
N ASP A 153 3.70 -3.53 11.56
CA ASP A 153 5.05 -4.13 11.65
C ASP A 153 6.08 -3.46 10.75
N ILE A 154 5.64 -2.83 9.66
CA ILE A 154 6.50 -2.08 8.74
C ILE A 154 6.50 -0.58 9.06
N ILE A 155 5.33 0.00 9.34
CA ILE A 155 5.18 1.44 9.52
C ILE A 155 5.76 1.92 10.85
N VAL A 156 5.51 1.20 11.96
CA VAL A 156 5.92 1.64 13.31
C VAL A 156 7.46 1.78 13.42
N PRO A 157 8.29 0.84 12.93
CA PRO A 157 9.74 1.02 12.90
C PRO A 157 10.19 2.26 12.10
N ILE A 158 9.53 2.57 10.98
CA ILE A 158 9.85 3.76 10.16
C ILE A 158 9.54 5.03 10.95
N LEU A 159 8.36 5.10 11.58
CA LEU A 159 7.94 6.28 12.33
C LEU A 159 8.75 6.49 13.62
N THR A 160 9.24 5.41 14.25
CA THR A 160 10.10 5.49 15.45
C THR A 160 11.53 5.89 15.12
N THR A 161 12.04 5.52 13.93
CA THR A 161 13.42 5.85 13.50
C THR A 161 13.51 7.13 12.65
N SER A 162 12.37 7.71 12.28
CA SER A 162 12.30 9.00 11.60
C SER A 162 13.03 10.11 12.38
N THR A 163 13.48 11.15 11.68
CA THR A 163 14.21 12.29 12.28
C THR A 163 13.49 13.59 11.96
N PRO A 164 12.81 14.23 12.95
CA PRO A 164 12.62 13.77 14.33
C PRO A 164 11.64 12.59 14.42
N PRO A 165 11.71 11.76 15.49
CA PRO A 165 10.85 10.59 15.63
C PRO A 165 9.39 11.01 15.84
N ILE A 166 8.52 10.48 14.98
CA ILE A 166 7.06 10.71 15.03
C ILE A 166 6.44 9.90 16.17
N LEU A 167 6.87 8.65 16.36
CA LEU A 167 6.44 7.79 17.46
C LEU A 167 7.57 7.63 18.48
N LYS A 168 7.26 7.88 19.75
CA LYS A 168 8.18 7.73 20.89
C LYS A 168 7.65 6.70 21.87
N VAL A 169 8.47 5.71 22.16
CA VAL A 169 8.15 4.63 23.12
C VAL A 169 7.81 5.24 24.48
N GLY A 170 6.72 4.77 25.10
CA GLY A 170 6.26 5.22 26.42
C GLY A 170 5.41 6.49 26.42
N ASP A 171 5.58 7.36 25.43
CA ASP A 171 4.89 8.65 25.36
C ASP A 171 3.78 8.70 24.31
N SER A 172 3.84 7.83 23.30
CA SER A 172 2.93 7.91 22.15
C SER A 172 1.86 6.81 22.16
N LYS A 173 0.61 7.24 22.03
CA LYS A 173 -0.51 6.41 21.55
C LYS A 173 -0.52 6.46 20.02
N ILE A 174 -0.68 5.32 19.36
CA ILE A 174 -0.80 5.26 17.90
C ILE A 174 -2.27 5.49 17.54
N ASN A 175 -2.53 6.56 16.79
CA ASN A 175 -3.86 6.94 16.35
C ASN A 175 -4.04 6.48 14.90
N ILE A 176 -4.88 5.47 14.68
CA ILE A 176 -5.13 4.89 13.35
C ILE A 176 -6.49 5.34 12.87
N LYS A 177 -6.53 5.97 11.69
CA LYS A 177 -7.79 6.37 11.04
C LYS A 177 -8.07 5.43 9.88
N PHE A 178 -9.25 4.83 9.85
CA PHE A 178 -9.78 4.11 8.70
C PHE A 178 -10.64 5.03 7.82
N SER A 179 -10.64 4.76 6.53
CA SER A 179 -11.51 5.43 5.57
C SER A 179 -11.91 4.49 4.46
N GLY A 180 -13.00 4.78 3.78
CA GLY A 180 -13.36 4.08 2.56
C GLY A 180 -14.16 4.94 1.60
N ASP A 181 -14.15 4.54 0.33
CA ASP A 181 -14.91 5.18 -0.73
C ASP A 181 -15.27 4.16 -1.82
N GLY A 182 -16.41 4.37 -2.46
CA GLY A 182 -16.90 3.62 -3.60
C GLY A 182 -16.78 4.43 -4.90
N ARG A 183 -16.05 3.91 -5.89
CA ARG A 183 -15.85 4.57 -7.18
C ARG A 183 -16.33 3.72 -8.35
N ASN A 184 -17.09 4.32 -9.25
CA ASN A 184 -17.37 3.72 -10.56
C ASN A 184 -16.13 3.85 -11.45
N VAL A 185 -15.58 2.72 -11.88
CA VAL A 185 -14.48 2.63 -12.85
C VAL A 185 -15.07 2.22 -14.20
N GLY A 186 -15.02 3.15 -15.16
CA GLY A 186 -15.73 3.01 -16.43
C GLY A 186 -17.25 3.00 -16.25
N ARG A 187 -17.97 2.32 -17.16
CA ARG A 187 -19.44 2.29 -17.16
C ARG A 187 -20.05 1.15 -16.34
N LYS A 188 -19.30 0.09 -16.04
CA LYS A 188 -19.86 -1.18 -15.52
C LYS A 188 -19.27 -1.64 -14.18
N GLN A 189 -18.03 -1.27 -13.84
CA GLN A 189 -17.36 -1.82 -12.67
C GLN A 189 -17.36 -0.84 -11.52
N LYS A 190 -17.84 -1.30 -10.37
CA LYS A 190 -17.80 -0.54 -9.11
C LYS A 190 -16.67 -1.11 -8.28
N HIS A 191 -15.80 -0.24 -7.79
CA HIS A 191 -14.72 -0.59 -6.90
C HIS A 191 -14.98 0.08 -5.57
N VAL A 192 -14.65 -0.61 -4.49
CA VAL A 192 -14.67 -0.03 -3.16
C VAL A 192 -13.31 -0.28 -2.52
N MET A 193 -12.73 0.79 -2.00
CA MET A 193 -11.43 0.74 -1.35
C MET A 193 -11.58 1.15 0.10
N LEU A 194 -10.92 0.42 1.00
CA LEU A 194 -10.68 0.84 2.38
C LEU A 194 -9.20 1.15 2.54
N THR A 195 -8.92 2.19 3.31
CA THR A 195 -7.58 2.69 3.60
C THR A 195 -7.43 2.92 5.10
N MET A 196 -6.18 3.00 5.55
CA MET A 196 -5.84 3.48 6.88
C MET A 196 -4.67 4.47 6.81
N CYS A 197 -4.58 5.38 7.77
CA CYS A 197 -3.40 6.23 7.97
C CYS A 197 -3.08 6.40 9.45
N ILE A 198 -1.83 6.80 9.75
CA ILE A 198 -1.37 7.05 11.12
C ILE A 198 -1.46 8.54 11.43
N LEU A 199 -2.46 8.96 12.21
CA LEU A 199 -2.73 10.37 12.51
C LEU A 199 -1.58 11.08 13.25
N ASN A 200 -0.67 10.33 13.88
CA ASN A 200 0.54 10.89 14.49
C ASN A 200 1.43 11.63 13.49
N GLU A 201 1.32 11.32 12.19
CA GLU A 201 2.03 12.00 11.11
C GLU A 201 1.48 13.41 10.79
N LYS A 202 0.37 13.82 11.43
CA LYS A 202 -0.27 15.13 11.29
C LYS A 202 -0.57 15.45 9.82
N GLU A 203 -0.13 16.60 9.30
CA GLU A 203 -0.35 17.01 7.90
C GLU A 203 0.24 16.00 6.89
N GLY A 204 1.19 15.16 7.30
CA GLY A 204 1.72 14.09 6.44
C GLY A 204 0.62 13.14 5.92
N VAL A 205 -0.45 12.92 6.69
CA VAL A 205 -1.57 12.07 6.27
C VAL A 205 -2.37 12.62 5.09
N LEU A 206 -2.22 13.90 4.76
CA LEU A 206 -2.87 14.50 3.59
C LEU A 206 -2.24 14.04 2.28
N ASN A 207 -1.00 13.53 2.32
CA ASN A 207 -0.34 12.98 1.16
C ASN A 207 -0.82 11.52 0.92
N PRO A 208 -1.25 11.18 -0.31
CA PRO A 208 -1.66 9.81 -0.67
C PRO A 208 -0.63 8.72 -0.34
N THR A 209 0.66 9.03 -0.26
CA THR A 209 1.70 8.04 0.11
C THR A 209 1.60 7.56 1.57
N HIS A 210 0.88 8.30 2.42
CA HIS A 210 0.61 7.96 3.82
C HIS A 210 -0.82 7.41 4.01
N GLN A 211 -1.54 7.15 2.92
CA GLN A 211 -2.84 6.47 2.91
C GLN A 211 -2.63 5.01 2.48
N TYR A 212 -2.59 4.11 3.46
CA TYR A 212 -2.32 2.70 3.23
C TYR A 212 -3.61 1.97 2.90
N SER A 213 -3.80 1.55 1.65
CA SER A 213 -4.93 0.68 1.27
C SER A 213 -4.94 -0.58 2.15
N ILE A 214 -6.08 -1.04 2.65
CA ILE A 214 -6.17 -2.29 3.43
C ILE A 214 -7.08 -3.30 2.76
N CYS A 215 -8.00 -2.83 1.93
CA CYS A 215 -8.88 -3.67 1.13
C CYS A 215 -9.25 -2.97 -0.17
N LEU A 216 -9.34 -3.73 -1.25
CA LEU A 216 -9.92 -3.33 -2.53
C LEU A 216 -10.80 -4.48 -3.01
N TYR A 217 -12.05 -4.19 -3.33
CA TYR A 217 -12.97 -5.20 -3.87
C TYR A 217 -13.80 -4.64 -5.03
N ILE A 218 -14.20 -5.53 -5.92
CA ILE A 218 -15.07 -5.21 -7.05
C ILE A 218 -16.49 -5.49 -6.60
N GLY A 219 -17.30 -4.44 -6.47
CA GLY A 219 -18.66 -4.58 -5.99
C GLY A 219 -19.30 -3.25 -5.66
N LYS A 220 -20.56 -3.31 -5.29
CA LYS A 220 -21.31 -2.14 -4.85
C LYS A 220 -20.91 -1.79 -3.42
N GLU A 221 -20.69 -0.50 -3.18
CA GLU A 221 -20.69 0.09 -1.84
C GLU A 221 -22.07 -0.16 -1.20
N SER A 222 -22.17 -1.27 -0.46
CA SER A 222 -23.39 -1.77 0.15
C SER A 222 -23.07 -2.34 1.52
N TYR A 223 -24.06 -2.33 2.42
CA TYR A 223 -23.88 -2.81 3.78
C TYR A 223 -23.44 -4.28 3.81
N ASN A 224 -24.03 -5.13 2.96
CA ASN A 224 -23.72 -6.56 2.89
C ASN A 224 -22.27 -6.81 2.44
N SER A 225 -21.82 -6.07 1.41
CA SER A 225 -20.43 -6.13 0.96
C SER A 225 -19.46 -5.68 2.05
N LEU A 226 -19.76 -4.55 2.70
CA LEU A 226 -18.92 -4.00 3.76
C LEU A 226 -18.94 -4.85 5.03
N SER A 227 -20.02 -5.58 5.34
CA SER A 227 -20.06 -6.46 6.51
C SER A 227 -19.12 -7.65 6.35
N ILE A 228 -19.05 -8.23 5.15
CA ILE A 228 -18.07 -9.28 4.80
C ILE A 228 -16.64 -8.75 4.95
N VAL A 229 -16.39 -7.54 4.44
CA VAL A 229 -15.07 -6.89 4.52
C VAL A 229 -14.70 -6.55 5.97
N SER A 230 -15.60 -5.95 6.73
CA SER A 230 -15.39 -5.61 8.14
C SER A 230 -15.06 -6.85 8.97
N ALA A 231 -15.75 -7.97 8.72
CA ALA A 231 -15.48 -9.24 9.39
C ALA A 231 -14.05 -9.78 9.17
N LYS A 232 -13.37 -9.39 8.07
CA LYS A 232 -11.95 -9.75 7.85
C LYS A 232 -11.00 -9.07 8.84
N PHE A 233 -11.41 -7.93 9.40
CA PHE A 233 -10.58 -7.12 10.29
C PHE A 233 -10.98 -7.24 11.76
N SER A 234 -12.17 -7.80 12.07
CA SER A 234 -12.72 -7.82 13.44
C SER A 234 -11.74 -8.34 14.49
N GLN A 235 -11.09 -9.49 14.25
CA GLN A 235 -10.15 -10.06 15.21
C GLN A 235 -8.93 -9.14 15.45
N GLU A 236 -8.36 -8.56 14.39
CA GLU A 236 -7.21 -7.66 14.50
C GLU A 236 -7.61 -6.36 15.22
N LEU A 237 -8.78 -5.80 14.89
CA LEU A 237 -9.28 -4.58 15.51
C LEU A 237 -9.61 -4.79 16.99
N GLU A 238 -10.20 -5.93 17.35
CA GLU A 238 -10.50 -6.27 18.75
C GLU A 238 -9.21 -6.40 19.56
N GLN A 239 -8.20 -7.07 19.00
CA GLN A 239 -6.87 -7.17 19.61
C GLN A 239 -6.22 -5.80 19.76
N LEU A 240 -6.24 -4.95 18.73
CA LEU A 240 -5.67 -3.61 18.76
C LEU A 240 -6.36 -2.72 19.79
N LYS A 241 -7.70 -2.78 19.89
CA LYS A 241 -8.47 -2.04 20.89
C LYS A 241 -8.16 -2.50 22.32
N THR A 242 -8.09 -3.81 22.53
CA THR A 242 -8.01 -4.40 23.88
C THR A 242 -6.59 -4.42 24.41
N ASN A 243 -5.63 -4.83 23.58
CA ASN A 243 -4.26 -5.11 23.99
C ASN A 243 -3.25 -4.11 23.42
N GLY A 244 -3.66 -3.26 22.49
CA GLY A 244 -2.74 -2.44 21.71
C GLY A 244 -1.98 -3.23 20.64
N TYR A 245 -1.04 -2.55 20.00
CA TYR A 245 -0.10 -3.13 19.05
C TYR A 245 1.19 -3.54 19.76
N LYS A 246 1.65 -4.77 19.57
CA LYS A 246 2.90 -5.27 20.16
C LYS A 246 3.97 -5.35 19.07
N ASP A 247 5.04 -4.58 19.23
CA ASP A 247 6.14 -4.56 18.26
C ASP A 247 7.13 -5.73 18.44
N SER A 248 8.10 -5.80 17.53
CA SER A 248 9.16 -6.82 17.53
C SER A 248 10.07 -6.78 18.76
N ASN A 249 10.14 -5.64 19.46
CA ASN A 249 10.89 -5.48 20.72
C ASN A 249 10.04 -5.83 21.94
N ASN A 250 8.83 -6.36 21.76
CA ASN A 250 7.82 -6.60 22.78
C ASN A 250 7.27 -5.34 23.47
N THR A 251 7.47 -4.16 22.88
CA THR A 251 6.84 -2.93 23.36
C THR A 251 5.37 -2.96 23.00
N ILE A 252 4.51 -2.64 23.97
CA ILE A 252 3.07 -2.50 23.75
C ILE A 252 2.76 -1.03 23.51
N TRP A 253 2.21 -0.74 22.34
CA TRP A 253 1.75 0.56 21.91
C TRP A 253 0.24 0.66 22.09
N PRO A 254 -0.26 1.56 22.94
CA PRO A 254 -1.69 1.84 23.04
C PRO A 254 -2.22 2.34 21.70
N ILE A 255 -3.42 1.91 21.32
CA ILE A 255 -4.05 2.24 20.04
C ILE A 255 -5.30 3.08 20.27
N GLU A 256 -5.52 4.09 19.44
CA GLU A 256 -6.82 4.71 19.25
C GLU A 256 -7.27 4.54 17.81
N LEU A 257 -8.54 4.16 17.63
CA LEU A 257 -9.11 3.97 16.31
C LEU A 257 -10.08 5.10 15.99
N PHE A 258 -10.03 5.55 14.74
CA PHE A 258 -10.90 6.56 14.15
C PHE A 258 -11.46 6.06 12.83
N PHE A 259 -12.60 6.60 12.43
CA PHE A 259 -13.16 6.35 11.11
C PHE A 259 -13.55 7.67 10.45
N SER A 260 -13.20 7.84 9.18
CA SER A 260 -13.66 8.97 8.37
C SER A 260 -14.16 8.54 7.00
N GLY A 261 -15.02 9.35 6.40
CA GLY A 261 -15.44 9.18 5.02
C GLY A 261 -16.50 10.20 4.65
N ASP A 262 -16.92 10.20 3.39
CA ASP A 262 -18.10 10.96 2.99
C ASP A 262 -19.33 10.50 3.78
N TRP A 263 -20.32 11.38 3.87
CA TRP A 263 -21.51 11.13 4.69
C TRP A 263 -22.20 9.81 4.34
N LYS A 264 -22.29 9.46 3.05
CA LYS A 264 -23.00 8.25 2.59
C LYS A 264 -22.24 7.00 3.01
N PHE A 265 -20.93 6.98 2.86
CA PHE A 265 -20.11 5.85 3.30
C PHE A 265 -20.17 5.68 4.83
N VAL A 266 -20.03 6.77 5.59
CA VAL A 266 -20.11 6.72 7.05
C VAL A 266 -21.49 6.27 7.53
N ALA A 267 -22.58 6.80 6.94
CA ALA A 267 -23.94 6.36 7.25
C ALA A 267 -24.11 4.85 7.02
N LEU A 268 -23.58 4.35 5.90
CA LEU A 268 -23.65 2.94 5.54
C LEU A 268 -22.95 2.05 6.56
N VAL A 269 -21.74 2.43 6.97
CA VAL A 269 -20.93 1.69 7.96
C VAL A 269 -21.56 1.76 9.36
N LEU A 270 -22.15 2.90 9.73
CA LEU A 270 -22.93 3.06 10.98
C LEU A 270 -24.27 2.31 10.96
N GLY A 271 -24.68 1.74 9.83
CA GLY A 271 -25.96 1.06 9.67
C GLY A 271 -27.16 2.00 9.67
N ILE A 272 -26.93 3.29 9.42
CA ILE A 272 -27.95 4.33 9.33
C ILE A 272 -28.62 4.26 7.96
N ASN A 273 -29.92 4.59 7.91
CA ASN A 273 -30.68 4.63 6.67
C ASN A 273 -30.25 5.81 5.76
N ALA A 274 -30.95 6.03 4.65
CA ALA A 274 -30.68 7.12 3.72
C ALA A 274 -30.77 8.53 4.37
N ALA A 275 -30.14 9.52 3.73
CA ALA A 275 -30.18 10.93 4.14
C ALA A 275 -31.61 11.50 4.20
N THR A 276 -32.54 10.91 3.46
CA THR A 276 -33.95 11.29 3.43
C THR A 276 -34.78 10.69 4.56
N SER A 277 -34.18 9.87 5.42
CA SER A 277 -34.87 9.25 6.54
C SER A 277 -35.25 10.25 7.63
N ASN A 278 -36.24 9.86 8.45
CA ASN A 278 -36.71 10.69 9.55
C ASN A 278 -35.61 10.97 10.59
N TYR A 279 -34.68 10.04 10.79
CA TYR A 279 -33.54 10.17 11.70
C TYR A 279 -32.24 9.95 10.92
N PHE A 280 -31.84 10.96 10.16
CA PHE A 280 -30.72 10.90 9.23
C PHE A 280 -29.37 11.25 9.87
N CYS A 281 -29.37 11.99 10.98
CA CYS A 281 -28.13 12.49 11.59
C CYS A 281 -27.24 11.32 12.02
N LEU A 282 -25.93 11.41 11.77
CA LEU A 282 -24.99 10.34 12.15
C LEU A 282 -24.76 10.24 13.67
N TYR A 283 -24.96 11.38 14.36
CA TYR A 283 -24.50 11.60 15.72
C TYR A 283 -25.60 11.62 16.76
N CYS A 284 -26.85 11.91 16.37
CA CYS A 284 -27.94 12.09 17.30
C CYS A 284 -29.29 11.64 16.72
N ASN A 285 -30.32 11.63 17.57
CA ASN A 285 -31.69 11.31 17.21
C ASN A 285 -32.49 12.52 16.69
N CYS A 286 -31.84 13.47 16.01
CA CYS A 286 -32.51 14.62 15.41
C CYS A 286 -33.54 14.15 14.37
N HIS A 287 -34.81 14.53 14.56
CA HIS A 287 -35.84 14.27 13.56
C HIS A 287 -35.72 15.25 12.40
N LYS A 288 -36.00 14.80 11.17
CA LYS A 288 -35.90 15.63 9.96
C LYS A 288 -36.73 16.92 10.01
N ASP A 289 -37.81 16.92 10.78
CA ASP A 289 -38.73 18.06 10.95
C ASP A 289 -38.23 19.03 12.03
N GLU A 290 -37.16 18.69 12.76
CA GLU A 290 -36.54 19.53 13.79
C GLU A 290 -35.18 20.08 13.34
N ARG A 291 -34.69 19.70 12.16
CA ARG A 291 -33.37 20.08 11.65
C ARG A 291 -33.17 21.57 11.41
N TYR A 292 -34.26 22.33 11.29
CA TYR A 292 -34.22 23.78 11.05
C TYR A 292 -34.09 24.58 12.36
N ASP A 293 -34.36 23.94 13.49
CA ASP A 293 -34.44 24.58 14.81
C ASP A 293 -33.03 24.67 15.41
N MET A 294 -32.39 25.82 15.22
CA MET A 294 -31.03 26.09 15.70
C MET A 294 -30.95 26.36 17.21
N ASP A 295 -32.10 26.52 17.88
CA ASP A 295 -32.15 26.70 19.33
C ASP A 295 -32.11 25.34 20.07
N LYS A 296 -32.40 24.25 19.36
CA LYS A 296 -32.29 22.89 19.90
C LYS A 296 -30.85 22.40 19.92
N VAL A 297 -30.39 22.03 21.11
CA VAL A 297 -29.09 21.40 21.31
C VAL A 297 -29.25 19.88 21.25
N TRP A 298 -28.57 19.24 20.30
CA TRP A 298 -28.54 17.80 20.16
C TRP A 298 -27.24 17.24 20.74
N LEU A 299 -27.36 16.34 21.71
CA LEU A 299 -26.20 15.61 22.24
C LEU A 299 -25.71 14.59 21.21
N ASN A 300 -24.39 14.50 21.04
CA ASN A 300 -23.75 13.43 20.26
C ASN A 300 -23.80 12.11 21.06
N SER A 301 -24.98 11.51 21.12
CA SER A 301 -25.27 10.32 21.93
C SER A 301 -25.56 9.09 21.09
N LYS A 302 -25.07 9.05 19.83
CA LYS A 302 -25.43 8.08 18.79
C LYS A 302 -26.87 8.24 18.29
N ASN A 303 -27.07 7.95 17.00
CA ASN A 303 -28.40 7.77 16.44
C ASN A 303 -28.89 6.35 16.71
N THR A 304 -29.93 6.20 17.52
CA THR A 304 -30.54 4.89 17.83
C THR A 304 -31.87 4.66 17.11
N ARG A 305 -32.46 5.72 16.54
CA ARG A 305 -33.77 5.67 15.87
C ARG A 305 -33.67 5.51 14.35
N GLY A 306 -32.54 5.86 13.76
CA GLY A 306 -32.25 5.81 12.33
C GLY A 306 -31.47 4.57 11.87
N CYS A 307 -30.98 3.75 12.80
CA CYS A 307 -30.25 2.52 12.49
C CYS A 307 -31.20 1.44 11.98
N LYS A 308 -30.88 0.86 10.81
CA LYS A 308 -31.51 -0.34 10.27
C LYS A 308 -30.66 -1.58 10.43
N ASN A 309 -29.35 -1.39 10.41
CA ASN A 309 -28.37 -2.47 10.54
C ASN A 309 -27.47 -2.21 11.74
N THR A 310 -26.76 -3.25 12.16
CA THR A 310 -25.73 -3.13 13.18
C THR A 310 -24.56 -2.28 12.66
N MET A 311 -23.95 -1.49 13.53
CA MET A 311 -22.73 -0.75 13.19
C MET A 311 -21.60 -1.74 12.86
N LEU A 312 -20.91 -1.50 11.75
CA LEU A 312 -19.67 -2.18 11.39
C LEU A 312 -18.49 -1.48 12.11
N PHE A 313 -17.36 -2.19 12.29
CA PHE A 313 -16.20 -1.68 13.05
C PHE A 313 -16.58 -1.21 14.47
N GLN A 314 -17.22 -2.09 15.24
CA GLN A 314 -17.70 -1.80 16.60
C GLN A 314 -16.57 -1.49 17.59
N GLU A 315 -15.35 -1.83 17.21
CA GLU A 315 -14.13 -1.55 17.94
C GLU A 315 -13.80 -0.05 17.93
N ILE A 316 -14.38 0.74 17.03
CA ILE A 316 -14.18 2.20 16.97
C ILE A 316 -15.19 2.90 17.87
N ASP A 317 -14.68 3.73 18.77
CA ASP A 317 -15.53 4.48 19.72
C ASP A 317 -16.41 5.51 18.98
N GLN A 318 -17.65 5.69 19.46
CA GLN A 318 -18.67 6.52 18.80
C GLN A 318 -18.20 7.96 18.53
N ASN A 319 -17.40 8.54 19.43
CA ASN A 319 -16.90 9.90 19.30
C ASN A 319 -15.78 10.04 18.26
N ASN A 320 -15.25 8.92 17.76
CA ASN A 320 -14.13 8.87 16.82
C ASN A 320 -14.59 8.65 15.37
N TRP A 321 -15.89 8.82 15.10
CA TRP A 321 -16.47 8.80 13.75
C TRP A 321 -16.61 10.22 13.22
N ILE A 322 -15.89 10.55 12.15
CA ILE A 322 -15.74 11.91 11.64
C ILE A 322 -16.18 11.95 10.18
N THR A 323 -17.15 12.79 9.84
CA THR A 323 -17.50 13.02 8.43
C THR A 323 -16.45 13.87 7.74
N ASP A 324 -16.15 13.53 6.49
CA ASP A 324 -15.32 14.37 5.64
C ASP A 324 -16.05 15.69 5.31
N GLU A 325 -15.46 16.81 5.75
CA GLU A 325 -16.01 18.15 5.56
C GLU A 325 -16.02 18.59 4.09
N LEU A 326 -15.14 18.05 3.25
CA LEU A 326 -15.06 18.43 1.83
C LEU A 326 -16.24 17.91 1.00
N HIS A 327 -17.02 16.99 1.56
CA HIS A 327 -18.14 16.31 0.92
C HIS A 327 -19.45 16.40 1.73
N LEU A 328 -19.62 17.46 2.54
CA LEU A 328 -20.84 17.76 3.31
C LEU A 328 -21.92 18.52 2.50
#